data_AF-A0ABD0AI30-F1
#
_entry.id   AF-A0ABD0AI30-F1
#
_cell.length_a   1.000
_cell.length_b   1.000
_cell.length_c   1.000
_cell.angle_alpha   90.00
_cell.angle_beta   90.00
_cell.angle_gamma   90.00
#
_symmetry.space_group_name_H-M   'P 1'
#
loop_
_entity.id
_entity.type
_entity.pdbx_description
1 polymer ?
#
loop_
_entity_poly.entity_id
_entity_poly.type
_entity_poly.pdbx_seq_one_letter_code
_entity_poly.pdbx_strand_id
1 'polypeptide(L)'
;MARFSYQYNGFLKASEVKKAKLPTIISKKAAKTSDQPASASQLASLKKEITKAEAVQKETIYKLSSSYRRDYLDYALSNAQKALSGNKGEITFAKWLLANSETYLNGKKAPVTNINKLNKAEYERVRRIVSDAAPNGYMTTIYYKRADGTWHRKYSELWNNKNCKFVYVSMTTKEKKFLKISDFAKNSK
;
A
#
# COMPACT_ATOMS: atom_id res chain seq x y z
N MET A 1 -18.33 -1.85 -21.82
CA MET A 1 -17.65 -2.17 -20.54
C MET A 1 -16.21 -1.71 -20.65
N ALA A 2 -15.81 -0.69 -19.89
CA ALA A 2 -14.44 -0.19 -19.90
C ALA A 2 -13.53 -1.24 -19.26
N ARG A 3 -12.59 -1.79 -20.05
CA ARG A 3 -11.48 -2.59 -19.54
C ARG A 3 -10.69 -1.69 -18.59
N PHE A 4 -10.65 -2.03 -17.31
CA PHE A 4 -9.70 -1.46 -16.37
C PHE A 4 -8.30 -1.87 -16.84
N SER A 5 -7.69 -1.05 -17.68
CA SER A 5 -6.24 -1.09 -17.89
C SER A 5 -5.61 -0.66 -16.56
N TYR A 6 -5.23 -1.63 -15.74
CA TYR A 6 -4.13 -1.43 -14.81
C TYR A 6 -2.94 -1.03 -15.69
N GLN A 7 -2.76 0.28 -15.86
CA GLN A 7 -1.50 0.84 -16.34
C GLN A 7 -0.50 0.54 -15.23
N TYR A 8 0.10 -0.64 -15.35
CA TYR A 8 1.34 -0.99 -14.70
C TYR A 8 2.40 -0.04 -15.26
N ASN A 9 2.44 1.20 -14.77
CA ASN A 9 3.45 2.21 -15.13
C ASN A 9 4.83 1.88 -14.54
N GLY A 10 5.12 0.59 -14.33
CA GLY A 10 6.42 0.10 -13.87
C GLY A 10 7.35 -0.30 -15.01
N PHE A 11 6.81 -0.63 -16.20
CA PHE A 11 7.63 -1.10 -17.32
C PHE A 11 7.18 -0.43 -18.62
N LEU A 12 8.04 0.43 -19.14
CA LEU A 12 7.93 0.98 -20.49
C LEU A 12 8.24 -0.13 -21.50
N LYS A 13 7.55 -0.13 -22.65
CA LYS A 13 8.02 -0.94 -23.79
C LYS A 13 9.42 -0.48 -24.18
N ALA A 14 10.26 -1.37 -24.69
CA ALA A 14 11.64 -1.02 -25.08
C ALA A 14 11.72 0.18 -26.05
N SER A 15 10.70 0.34 -26.91
CA SER A 15 10.55 1.49 -27.83
C SER A 15 10.21 2.81 -27.12
N GLU A 16 9.61 2.76 -25.93
CA GLU A 16 9.19 3.91 -25.13
C GLU A 16 10.30 4.36 -24.17
N VAL A 17 11.22 3.46 -23.79
CA VAL A 17 12.41 3.78 -22.98
C VAL A 17 13.24 4.90 -23.59
N LYS A 18 13.40 4.92 -24.92
CA LYS A 18 14.15 5.97 -25.64
C LYS A 18 13.47 7.35 -25.62
N LYS A 19 12.15 7.39 -25.44
CA LYS A 19 11.35 8.64 -25.41
C LYS A 19 11.07 9.12 -23.99
N ALA A 20 11.20 8.23 -23.00
CA ALA A 20 10.94 8.55 -21.61
C ALA A 20 12.14 9.22 -20.96
N LYS A 21 11.88 10.29 -20.20
CA LYS A 21 12.87 10.91 -19.33
C LYS A 21 12.99 10.09 -18.04
N LEU A 22 13.78 9.03 -18.08
CA LEU A 22 14.00 8.14 -16.94
C LEU A 22 15.01 8.73 -15.94
N PRO A 23 14.81 8.52 -14.63
CA PRO A 23 15.78 8.94 -13.63
C PRO A 23 17.10 8.17 -13.82
N THR A 24 18.22 8.89 -13.76
CA THR A 24 19.53 8.24 -13.69
C THR A 24 19.79 7.79 -12.26
N ILE A 25 19.63 6.48 -12.01
CA ILE A 25 19.82 5.88 -10.68
C ILE A 25 21.30 5.68 -10.36
N ILE A 26 22.06 5.21 -11.37
CA ILE A 26 23.52 5.02 -11.27
C ILE A 26 24.17 5.97 -12.26
N SER A 27 25.05 6.84 -11.78
CA SER A 27 25.78 7.76 -12.65
C SER A 27 26.71 7.01 -13.62
N LYS A 28 26.99 7.59 -14.79
CA LYS A 28 27.94 7.01 -15.77
C LYS A 28 29.31 6.67 -15.15
N LYS A 29 29.77 7.49 -14.20
CA LYS A 29 31.03 7.25 -13.46
C LYS A 29 30.91 6.05 -12.53
N ALA A 30 29.83 5.96 -11.76
CA ALA A 30 29.60 4.85 -10.82
C ALA A 30 29.33 3.51 -11.54
N ALA A 31 28.74 3.55 -12.73
CA ALA A 31 28.48 2.37 -13.55
C ALA A 31 29.76 1.61 -13.95
N LYS A 32 30.90 2.31 -14.09
CA LYS A 32 32.20 1.65 -14.41
C LYS A 32 32.65 0.65 -13.34
N THR A 33 32.12 0.78 -12.13
CA THR A 33 32.47 -0.07 -10.98
C THR A 33 31.25 -0.72 -10.34
N SER A 34 30.09 -0.72 -11.00
CA SER A 34 28.84 -1.23 -10.42
C SER A 34 28.92 -2.71 -10.11
N ASP A 35 29.62 -3.47 -10.95
CA ASP A 35 29.66 -4.93 -10.89
C ASP A 35 30.67 -5.43 -9.84
N GLN A 36 31.43 -4.51 -9.25
CA GLN A 36 32.37 -4.83 -8.18
C GLN A 36 31.62 -5.16 -6.89
N PRO A 37 32.19 -6.02 -6.02
CA PRO A 37 31.63 -6.31 -4.71
C PRO A 37 31.38 -5.05 -3.90
N ALA A 38 30.27 -5.02 -3.18
CA ALA A 38 29.94 -3.94 -2.28
C ALA A 38 30.91 -3.89 -1.08
N SER A 39 31.25 -2.68 -0.63
CA SER A 39 32.00 -2.52 0.62
C SER A 39 31.13 -2.80 1.84
N ALA A 40 31.77 -3.12 2.97
CA ALA A 40 31.09 -3.26 4.26
C ALA A 40 30.27 -2.01 4.63
N SER A 41 30.77 -0.81 4.30
CA SER A 41 30.06 0.45 4.56
C SER A 41 28.79 0.60 3.70
N GLN A 42 28.81 0.16 2.44
CA GLN A 42 27.63 0.16 1.57
C GLN A 42 26.58 -0.83 2.07
N LEU A 43 27.00 -2.03 2.48
CA LEU A 43 26.12 -3.03 3.09
C LEU A 43 25.49 -2.53 4.40
N ALA A 44 26.29 -1.92 5.27
CA ALA A 44 25.79 -1.32 6.51
C ALA A 44 24.78 -0.19 6.24
N SER A 45 25.03 0.64 5.21
CA SER A 45 24.09 1.66 4.78
C SER A 45 22.78 1.05 4.28
N LEU A 46 22.82 -0.01 3.46
CA LEU A 46 21.60 -0.67 2.98
C LEU A 46 20.79 -1.29 4.12
N LYS A 47 21.45 -1.93 5.10
CA LYS A 47 20.77 -2.46 6.29
C LYS A 47 19.99 -1.39 7.05
N LYS A 48 20.55 -0.19 7.20
CA LYS A 48 19.84 0.94 7.84
C LYS A 48 18.58 1.33 7.07
N GLU A 49 18.64 1.42 5.74
CA GLU A 49 17.47 1.72 4.91
C GLU A 49 16.39 0.63 5.00
N ILE A 50 16.80 -0.65 5.03
CA ILE A 50 15.88 -1.78 5.22
C ILE A 50 15.15 -1.62 6.56
N THR A 51 15.87 -1.40 7.67
CA THR A 51 15.25 -1.23 9.00
C THR A 51 14.29 -0.04 9.04
N LYS A 52 14.61 1.06 8.35
CA LYS A 52 13.72 2.22 8.24
C LYS A 52 12.43 1.85 7.48
N ALA A 53 12.54 1.19 6.33
CA ALA A 53 11.38 0.77 5.55
C ALA A 53 10.51 -0.27 6.28
N GLU A 54 11.12 -1.21 7.03
CA GLU A 54 10.41 -2.15 7.90
C GLU A 54 9.65 -1.44 9.04
N ALA A 55 10.18 -0.32 9.54
CA ALA A 55 9.46 0.52 10.51
C ALA A 55 8.23 1.18 9.85
N VAL A 56 8.37 1.69 8.62
CA VAL A 56 7.26 2.28 7.85
C VAL A 56 6.11 1.28 7.64
N GLN A 57 6.38 -0.01 7.43
CA GLN A 57 5.34 -1.05 7.33
C GLN A 57 4.43 -1.13 8.58
N LYS A 58 4.91 -0.69 9.74
CA LYS A 58 4.15 -0.69 11.00
C LYS A 58 3.29 0.57 11.15
N GLU A 59 3.52 1.58 10.34
CA GLU A 59 2.85 2.89 10.44
C GLU A 59 1.51 2.94 9.71
N THR A 60 0.71 3.97 10.04
CA THR A 60 -0.59 4.22 9.40
C THR A 60 -0.45 4.50 7.89
N ILE A 61 0.63 5.18 7.50
CA ILE A 61 0.89 5.54 6.09
C ILE A 61 0.97 4.30 5.21
N TYR A 62 1.61 3.23 5.67
CA TYR A 62 1.63 1.96 4.95
C TYR A 62 0.30 1.21 5.09
N LYS A 63 -0.18 0.99 6.32
CA LYS A 63 -1.36 0.14 6.59
C LYS A 63 -2.62 0.58 5.87
N LEU A 64 -2.77 1.89 5.65
CA LEU A 64 -3.92 2.47 4.96
C LEU A 64 -3.66 2.81 3.50
N SER A 65 -2.45 2.57 2.98
CA SER A 65 -2.18 2.72 1.55
C SER A 65 -2.92 1.66 0.75
N SER A 66 -3.17 1.91 -0.53
CA SER A 66 -3.74 0.89 -1.42
C SER A 66 -2.83 -0.34 -1.53
N SER A 67 -3.41 -1.53 -1.73
CA SER A 67 -2.65 -2.80 -1.79
C SER A 67 -1.44 -2.74 -2.71
N TYR A 68 -1.62 -2.28 -3.96
CA TYR A 68 -0.52 -2.18 -4.93
C TYR A 68 0.64 -1.27 -4.48
N ARG A 69 0.38 -0.24 -3.65
CA ARG A 69 1.41 0.66 -3.12
C ARG A 69 2.20 0.00 -2.00
N ARG A 70 1.50 -0.79 -1.16
CA ARG A 70 2.14 -1.64 -0.14
C ARG A 70 2.99 -2.71 -0.80
N ASP A 71 2.44 -3.41 -1.80
CA ASP A 71 3.15 -4.44 -2.56
C ASP A 71 4.43 -3.89 -3.21
N TYR A 72 4.44 -2.62 -3.63
CA TYR A 72 5.63 -1.98 -4.19
C TYR A 72 6.74 -1.77 -3.14
N LEU A 73 6.41 -1.35 -1.91
CA LEU A 73 7.37 -1.28 -0.81
C LEU A 73 7.84 -2.68 -0.39
N ASP A 74 6.93 -3.66 -0.32
CA ASP A 74 7.26 -5.04 0.05
C ASP A 74 8.22 -5.67 -0.97
N TYR A 75 8.01 -5.39 -2.27
CA TYR A 75 8.94 -5.74 -3.34
C TYR A 75 10.29 -5.04 -3.16
N ALA A 76 10.31 -3.75 -2.86
CA ALA A 76 11.53 -2.99 -2.63
C ALA A 76 12.36 -3.57 -1.46
N LEU A 77 11.69 -3.93 -0.36
CA LEU A 77 12.30 -4.60 0.79
C LEU A 77 12.90 -5.96 0.42
N SER A 78 12.15 -6.80 -0.31
CA SER A 78 12.65 -8.09 -0.79
C SER A 78 13.88 -7.93 -1.70
N ASN A 79 13.85 -6.93 -2.60
CA ASN A 79 14.98 -6.62 -3.47
C ASN A 79 16.21 -6.14 -2.67
N ALA A 80 16.00 -5.27 -1.69
CA ALA A 80 17.06 -4.78 -0.81
C ALA A 80 17.69 -5.89 0.04
N GLN A 81 16.89 -6.81 0.57
CA GLN A 81 17.40 -7.97 1.30
C GLN A 81 18.28 -8.86 0.42
N LYS A 82 17.90 -9.08 -0.85
CA LYS A 82 18.72 -9.81 -1.83
C LYS A 82 20.01 -9.06 -2.18
N ALA A 83 19.95 -7.74 -2.30
CA ALA A 83 21.12 -6.92 -2.63
C ALA A 83 22.20 -6.89 -1.51
N LEU A 84 21.91 -7.39 -0.30
CA LEU A 84 22.93 -7.56 0.75
C LEU A 84 24.02 -8.58 0.41
N SER A 85 23.79 -9.48 -0.54
CA SER A 85 24.81 -10.36 -1.12
C SER A 85 25.26 -9.90 -2.51
N GLY A 86 24.92 -8.68 -2.90
CA GLY A 86 25.06 -8.16 -4.25
C GLY A 86 26.27 -7.26 -4.48
N ASN A 87 26.34 -6.72 -5.70
CA ASN A 87 27.35 -5.76 -6.13
C ASN A 87 26.97 -4.30 -5.79
N LYS A 88 27.88 -3.35 -6.06
CA LYS A 88 27.65 -1.92 -5.79
C LYS A 88 26.44 -1.35 -6.53
N GLY A 89 26.21 -1.80 -7.77
CA GLY A 89 25.08 -1.39 -8.59
C GLY A 89 23.75 -1.82 -7.97
N GLU A 90 23.66 -3.09 -7.56
CA GLU A 90 22.47 -3.66 -6.92
C GLU A 90 22.14 -2.96 -5.61
N ILE A 91 23.14 -2.65 -4.77
CA ILE A 91 22.91 -1.87 -3.55
C ILE A 91 22.39 -0.47 -3.88
N THR A 92 22.99 0.20 -4.87
CA THR A 92 22.58 1.55 -5.25
C THR A 92 21.14 1.55 -5.76
N PHE A 93 20.79 0.58 -6.59
CA PHE A 93 19.45 0.39 -7.09
C PHE A 93 18.45 0.07 -5.98
N ALA A 94 18.77 -0.85 -5.07
CA ALA A 94 17.91 -1.20 -3.94
C ALA A 94 17.61 -0.01 -3.02
N LYS A 95 18.62 0.81 -2.71
CA LYS A 95 18.42 2.04 -1.92
C LYS A 95 17.49 3.03 -2.61
N TRP A 96 17.69 3.23 -3.92
CA TRP A 96 16.79 4.10 -4.70
C TRP A 96 15.36 3.54 -4.72
N LEU A 97 15.21 2.24 -4.91
CA LEU A 97 13.90 1.58 -4.97
C LEU A 97 13.14 1.71 -3.65
N LEU A 98 13.81 1.52 -2.50
CA LEU A 98 13.22 1.76 -1.17
C LEU A 98 12.75 3.21 -1.05
N ALA A 99 13.63 4.18 -1.30
CA ALA A 99 13.29 5.60 -1.19
C ALA A 99 12.13 5.99 -2.11
N ASN A 100 12.13 5.50 -3.35
CA ASN A 100 11.09 5.77 -4.33
C ASN A 100 9.75 5.13 -3.92
N SER A 101 9.77 3.88 -3.41
CA SER A 101 8.56 3.16 -3.00
C SER A 101 7.83 3.86 -1.85
N GLU A 102 8.55 4.44 -0.88
CA GLU A 102 7.96 5.23 0.21
C GLU A 102 7.15 6.42 -0.30
N THR A 103 7.59 7.09 -1.37
CA THR A 103 6.88 8.26 -1.94
C THR A 103 5.52 7.91 -2.54
N TYR A 104 5.30 6.64 -2.88
CA TYR A 104 4.00 6.20 -3.39
C TYR A 104 3.01 5.92 -2.26
N LEU A 105 3.41 5.79 -1.00
CA LEU A 105 2.43 5.53 0.06
C LEU A 105 1.44 6.70 0.21
N ASN A 106 0.16 6.39 0.39
CA ASN A 106 -0.92 7.37 0.44
C ASN A 106 -1.89 7.16 1.62
N GLY A 107 -1.58 6.24 2.52
CA GLY A 107 -2.41 5.90 3.67
C GLY A 107 -2.60 7.08 4.62
N LYS A 108 -3.85 7.44 4.83
CA LYS A 108 -4.23 8.47 5.82
C LYS A 108 -5.62 8.20 6.32
N LYS A 109 -5.86 8.46 7.62
CA LYS A 109 -7.21 8.38 8.18
C LYS A 109 -8.09 9.51 7.63
N ALA A 110 -9.34 9.20 7.32
CA ALA A 110 -10.32 10.21 6.93
C ALA A 110 -10.67 11.12 8.13
N PRO A 111 -10.69 12.45 7.93
CA PRO A 111 -11.25 13.37 8.91
C PRO A 111 -12.79 13.33 8.84
N VAL A 112 -13.43 13.10 9.98
CA VAL A 112 -14.90 13.03 10.12
C VAL A 112 -15.35 13.87 11.32
N THR A 113 -16.61 14.30 11.38
CA THR A 113 -17.15 15.06 12.51
C THR A 113 -17.35 14.16 13.73
N ASN A 114 -17.88 12.95 13.53
CA ASN A 114 -18.07 11.97 14.61
C ASN A 114 -17.94 10.54 14.07
N ILE A 115 -16.89 9.82 14.48
CA ILE A 115 -16.65 8.42 14.09
C ILE A 115 -17.82 7.46 14.38
N ASN A 116 -18.67 7.78 15.37
CA ASN A 116 -19.83 6.98 15.74
C ASN A 116 -21.08 7.33 14.91
N LYS A 117 -21.07 8.45 14.19
CA LYS A 117 -22.22 8.97 13.43
C LYS A 117 -21.76 9.67 12.15
N LEU A 118 -21.25 8.89 11.21
CA LEU A 118 -20.81 9.38 9.90
C LEU A 118 -21.99 9.86 9.05
N ASN A 119 -21.90 11.06 8.48
CA ASN A 119 -22.80 11.46 7.40
C ASN A 119 -22.49 10.67 6.10
N LYS A 120 -23.30 10.87 5.05
CA LYS A 120 -23.14 10.12 3.78
C LYS A 120 -21.76 10.34 3.15
N ALA A 121 -21.30 11.59 3.07
CA ALA A 121 -20.03 11.93 2.44
C ALA A 121 -18.83 11.40 3.25
N GLU A 122 -18.90 11.45 4.57
CA GLU A 122 -17.90 10.86 5.47
C GLU A 122 -17.83 9.36 5.33
N TYR A 123 -18.97 8.69 5.31
CA TYR A 123 -19.05 7.24 5.14
C TYR A 123 -18.38 6.80 3.84
N GLU A 124 -18.67 7.46 2.72
CA GLU A 124 -18.04 7.14 1.44
C GLU A 124 -16.53 7.37 1.45
N ARG A 125 -16.04 8.43 2.10
CA ARG A 125 -14.60 8.66 2.25
C ARG A 125 -13.93 7.54 3.06
N VAL A 126 -14.53 7.15 4.19
CA VAL A 126 -14.02 6.05 5.02
C VAL A 126 -14.05 4.74 4.24
N ARG A 127 -15.16 4.46 3.52
CA ARG A 127 -15.32 3.26 2.72
C ARG A 127 -14.24 3.11 1.65
N ARG A 128 -13.89 4.21 0.96
CA ARG A 128 -12.79 4.19 -0.03
C ARG A 128 -11.47 3.79 0.61
N ILE A 129 -11.13 4.37 1.76
CA ILE A 129 -9.90 4.00 2.49
C ILE A 129 -9.93 2.53 2.92
N VAL A 130 -11.06 2.03 3.43
CA VAL A 130 -11.22 0.61 3.77
C VAL A 130 -11.01 -0.26 2.52
N SER A 131 -11.59 0.12 1.38
CA SER A 131 -11.42 -0.63 0.14
C SER A 131 -9.97 -0.65 -0.35
N ASP A 132 -9.29 0.49 -0.31
CA ASP A 132 -7.90 0.61 -0.71
C ASP A 132 -6.99 -0.20 0.24
N ALA A 133 -7.25 -0.10 1.55
CA ALA A 133 -6.50 -0.78 2.59
C ALA A 133 -6.81 -2.29 2.70
N ALA A 134 -7.69 -2.83 1.85
CA ALA A 134 -8.00 -4.25 1.84
C ALA A 134 -6.72 -5.09 1.62
N PRO A 135 -6.48 -6.14 2.43
CA PRO A 135 -5.41 -7.07 2.16
C PRO A 135 -5.66 -7.85 0.85
N ASN A 136 -4.60 -8.27 0.18
CA ASN A 136 -4.71 -9.15 -0.99
C ASN A 136 -5.46 -10.43 -0.61
N GLY A 137 -6.38 -10.88 -1.46
CA GLY A 137 -7.24 -12.02 -1.17
C GLY A 137 -8.50 -11.71 -0.37
N TYR A 138 -8.72 -10.46 0.05
CA TYR A 138 -9.94 -10.05 0.74
C TYR A 138 -10.81 -9.14 -0.13
N MET A 139 -12.12 -9.33 -0.02
CA MET A 139 -13.11 -8.38 -0.54
C MET A 139 -13.63 -7.48 0.58
N THR A 140 -13.81 -6.20 0.28
CA THR A 140 -14.47 -5.26 1.18
C THR A 140 -15.98 -5.34 0.97
N THR A 141 -16.73 -5.42 2.06
CA THR A 141 -18.19 -5.44 2.03
C THR A 141 -18.77 -4.76 3.28
N ILE A 142 -20.07 -4.50 3.22
CA ILE A 142 -20.82 -3.92 4.33
C ILE A 142 -21.76 -4.99 4.88
N TYR A 143 -21.86 -5.09 6.20
CA TYR A 143 -22.83 -5.93 6.89
C TYR A 143 -23.73 -5.09 7.75
N TYR A 144 -25.01 -5.46 7.88
CA TYR A 144 -25.95 -4.85 8.81
C TYR A 144 -26.48 -5.89 9.79
N LYS A 145 -26.78 -5.44 11.02
CA LYS A 145 -27.39 -6.28 12.04
C LYS A 145 -28.92 -6.17 11.92
N ARG A 146 -29.61 -7.31 11.79
CA ARG A 146 -31.08 -7.40 11.85
C ARG A 146 -31.57 -7.33 13.30
N ALA A 147 -32.88 -7.17 13.47
CA ALA A 147 -33.52 -7.11 14.80
C ALA A 147 -33.31 -8.40 15.61
N ASP A 148 -33.22 -9.55 14.92
CA ASP A 148 -32.89 -10.86 15.48
C ASP A 148 -31.42 -11.01 15.93
N GLY A 149 -30.61 -9.97 15.75
CA GLY A 149 -29.20 -9.95 16.13
C GLY A 149 -28.24 -10.56 15.10
N THR A 150 -28.73 -11.11 13.99
CA THR A 150 -27.91 -11.73 12.96
C THR A 150 -27.28 -10.72 12.00
N TRP A 151 -26.06 -11.01 11.52
CA TRP A 151 -25.33 -10.15 10.58
C TRP A 151 -25.55 -10.60 9.14
N HIS A 152 -26.09 -9.72 8.32
CA HIS A 152 -26.38 -9.97 6.91
C HIS A 152 -25.52 -9.08 6.01
N ARG A 153 -25.06 -9.65 4.90
CA ARG A 153 -24.35 -8.89 3.87
C ARG A 153 -25.31 -7.88 3.26
N LYS A 154 -24.87 -6.64 3.12
CA LYS A 154 -25.58 -5.63 2.35
C LYS A 154 -25.11 -5.70 0.90
N TYR A 155 -26.06 -5.97 -0.01
CA TYR A 155 -25.77 -6.08 -1.44
C TYR A 155 -25.75 -4.74 -2.17
N SER A 156 -26.30 -3.68 -1.56
CA SER A 156 -26.23 -2.32 -2.10
C SER A 156 -25.39 -1.41 -1.20
N GLU A 157 -24.61 -0.55 -1.83
CA GLU A 157 -23.79 0.48 -1.16
C GLU A 157 -24.64 1.65 -0.63
N LEU A 158 -25.98 1.56 -0.66
CA LEU A 158 -26.87 2.61 -0.18
C LEU A 158 -26.62 2.87 1.31
N TRP A 159 -26.37 4.13 1.65
CA TRP A 159 -25.99 4.56 3.00
C TRP A 159 -27.09 4.25 4.04
N ASN A 160 -26.72 3.53 5.11
CA ASN A 160 -27.51 3.43 6.35
C ASN A 160 -26.54 3.17 7.51
N ASN A 161 -26.11 4.23 8.20
CA ASN A 161 -25.03 4.16 9.18
C ASN A 161 -25.44 3.55 10.54
N LYS A 162 -26.74 3.40 10.83
CA LYS A 162 -27.18 3.10 12.21
C LYS A 162 -26.73 1.71 12.68
N ASN A 163 -26.70 0.73 11.76
CA ASN A 163 -26.39 -0.67 12.08
C ASN A 163 -25.35 -1.32 11.16
N CYS A 164 -24.66 -0.54 10.31
CA CYS A 164 -23.72 -1.11 9.34
C CYS A 164 -22.27 -1.16 9.86
N LYS A 165 -21.56 -2.24 9.55
CA LYS A 165 -20.12 -2.39 9.78
C LYS A 165 -19.39 -2.68 8.47
N PHE A 166 -18.20 -2.12 8.34
CA PHE A 166 -17.26 -2.54 7.30
C PHE A 166 -16.65 -3.89 7.68
N VAL A 167 -16.51 -4.76 6.68
CA VAL A 167 -16.03 -6.12 6.86
C VAL A 167 -15.09 -6.47 5.72
N TYR A 168 -13.95 -7.05 6.04
CA TYR A 168 -13.15 -7.80 5.07
C TYR A 168 -13.61 -9.25 5.07
N VAL A 169 -13.89 -9.79 3.89
CA VAL A 169 -14.25 -11.20 3.71
C VAL A 169 -13.16 -11.87 2.89
N SER A 170 -12.57 -12.93 3.42
CA SER A 170 -11.60 -13.73 2.68
C SER A 170 -12.28 -14.32 1.44
N MET A 171 -11.69 -14.14 0.27
CA MET A 171 -12.24 -14.67 -0.98
C MET A 171 -12.17 -16.20 -1.05
N THR A 172 -11.22 -16.80 -0.32
CA THR A 172 -11.01 -18.26 -0.24
C THR A 172 -11.81 -18.89 0.89
N THR A 173 -11.55 -18.50 2.13
CA THR A 173 -12.12 -19.14 3.35
C THR A 173 -13.49 -18.60 3.73
N LYS A 174 -13.93 -17.49 3.14
CA LYS A 174 -15.16 -16.75 3.51
C LYS A 174 -15.16 -16.23 4.96
N GLU A 175 -14.03 -16.27 5.65
CA GLU A 175 -13.85 -15.70 6.97
C GLU A 175 -14.15 -14.19 6.96
N LYS A 176 -14.84 -13.72 8.00
CA LYS A 176 -15.31 -12.33 8.13
C LYS A 176 -14.51 -11.62 9.22
N LYS A 177 -13.82 -10.55 8.85
CA LYS A 177 -13.13 -9.65 9.78
C LYS A 177 -13.88 -8.33 9.89
N PHE A 178 -14.58 -8.13 11.00
CA PHE A 178 -15.28 -6.88 11.28
C PHE A 178 -14.29 -5.78 11.65
N LEU A 179 -14.45 -4.61 11.02
CA LEU A 179 -13.51 -3.50 11.11
C LEU A 179 -14.00 -2.42 12.07
N LYS A 180 -13.07 -1.76 12.76
CA LYS A 180 -13.35 -0.58 13.59
C LYS A 180 -13.17 0.68 12.75
N ILE A 181 -14.16 1.58 12.77
CA ILE A 181 -14.09 2.85 12.02
C ILE A 181 -12.88 3.70 12.46
N SER A 182 -12.52 3.65 13.74
CA SER A 182 -11.36 4.36 14.31
C SER A 182 -10.01 3.97 13.69
N ASP A 183 -9.92 2.82 13.03
CA ASP A 183 -8.70 2.38 12.35
C ASP A 183 -8.51 3.17 11.04
N PHE A 184 -9.61 3.68 10.46
CA PHE A 184 -9.65 4.34 9.14
C PHE A 184 -10.05 5.81 9.20
N ALA A 185 -10.61 6.27 10.32
CA ALA A 185 -11.12 7.62 10.50
C ALA A 185 -10.65 8.23 11.82
N LYS A 186 -10.63 9.57 11.87
CA LYS A 186 -10.36 10.35 13.09
C LYS A 186 -11.35 11.51 13.18
N ASN A 187 -11.77 11.85 14.39
CA ASN A 187 -12.56 13.07 14.60
C ASN A 187 -11.74 14.29 14.18
N SER A 188 -12.37 15.18 13.44
CA SER A 188 -11.85 16.50 13.09
C SER A 188 -11.97 17.36 14.35
N LYS A 189 -10.91 18.07 14.71
CA LYS A 189 -10.99 19.11 15.73
C LYS A 189 -11.79 20.28 15.20
#